data_AF-A0A7W7L7K5-F1
#
_entry.id   AF-A0A7W7L7K5-F1
#
_cell.length_a   1.000
_cell.length_b   1.000
_cell.length_c   1.000
_cell.angle_alpha   90.00
_cell.angle_beta   90.00
_cell.angle_gamma   90.00
#
_symmetry.space_group_name_H-M   'P 1'
#
loop_
_entity.id
_entity.type
_entity.pdbx_description
1 polymer ?
#
loop_
_entity_poly.entity_id
_entity_poly.type
_entity_poly.pdbx_seq_one_letter_code
_entity_poly.pdbx_strand_id
1 'polypeptide(L)'
;MNDFVDEARSRVAHLLRMANTTDDRVRARIIEYADTTPEPPVMSRAGIVTTGCPQCHRTAWRQQDAEGPVWVCASCGHVEGVIVECPHCRIAMRPPPLGAPDRWQCPDCPRVAATGESAQDIEDRERQRLEALALLDHAIGLCAE
;
A
#
# COMPACT_ATOMS: atom_id res chain seq x y z
N MET A 1 -14.11 5.91 -31.68
CA MET A 1 -14.44 7.36 -31.68
C MET A 1 -14.89 7.73 -30.27
N ASN A 2 -13.93 7.94 -29.36
CA ASN A 2 -14.15 8.42 -27.99
C ASN A 2 -12.95 9.23 -27.44
N ASP A 3 -11.84 9.30 -28.18
CA ASP A 3 -10.59 9.96 -27.76
C ASP A 3 -10.79 11.41 -27.31
N PHE A 4 -11.67 12.18 -27.96
CA PHE A 4 -11.96 13.57 -27.55
C PHE A 4 -12.72 13.66 -26.20
N VAL A 5 -13.58 12.67 -25.92
CA VAL A 5 -14.32 12.59 -24.65
C VAL A 5 -13.39 12.14 -23.52
N ASP A 6 -12.49 11.21 -23.81
CA ASP A 6 -11.48 10.72 -22.86
C ASP A 6 -10.40 11.78 -22.59
N GLU A 7 -9.97 12.54 -23.60
CA GLU A 7 -9.04 13.68 -23.45
C GLU A 7 -9.66 14.81 -22.62
N ALA A 8 -10.94 15.15 -22.86
CA ALA A 8 -11.66 16.16 -22.08
C ALA A 8 -11.85 15.76 -20.60
N ARG A 9 -11.90 14.46 -20.31
CA ARG A 9 -12.01 13.88 -18.96
C ARG A 9 -10.66 13.57 -18.32
N SER A 10 -9.55 13.69 -19.04
CA SER A 10 -8.22 13.46 -18.49
C SER A 10 -7.96 14.40 -17.30
N ARG A 11 -7.36 13.86 -16.24
CA ARG A 11 -6.95 14.64 -15.07
C ARG A 11 -6.04 15.80 -15.46
N VAL A 12 -5.14 15.60 -16.43
CA VAL A 12 -4.29 16.65 -16.98
C VAL A 12 -5.15 17.81 -17.52
N ALA A 13 -6.14 17.53 -18.37
CA ALA A 13 -7.04 18.56 -18.89
C ALA A 13 -7.83 19.25 -17.78
N HIS A 14 -8.25 18.52 -16.74
CA HIS A 14 -8.92 19.10 -15.58
C HIS A 14 -8.02 20.05 -14.78
N LEU A 15 -6.81 19.61 -14.42
CA LEU A 15 -5.84 20.41 -13.66
C LEU A 15 -5.40 21.66 -14.43
N LEU A 16 -5.16 21.53 -15.74
CA LEU A 16 -4.81 22.67 -16.59
C LEU A 16 -5.95 23.70 -16.67
N ARG A 17 -7.21 23.25 -16.69
CA ARG A 17 -8.38 24.15 -16.61
C ARG A 17 -8.49 24.85 -15.26
N MET A 18 -8.27 24.13 -14.15
CA MET A 18 -8.30 24.72 -12.81
C MET A 18 -7.19 25.75 -12.59
N ALA A 19 -5.98 25.44 -13.06
CA ALA A 19 -4.83 26.34 -12.94
C ALA A 19 -5.00 27.60 -13.79
N ASN A 20 -5.81 27.54 -14.87
CA ASN A 20 -6.14 28.65 -15.77
C ASN A 20 -4.90 29.47 -16.17
N THR A 21 -3.81 28.78 -16.50
CA THR A 21 -2.51 29.39 -16.81
C THR A 21 -2.12 29.14 -18.27
N THR A 22 -1.53 30.17 -18.87
CA THR A 22 -0.95 30.14 -20.21
C THR A 22 0.58 30.03 -20.17
N ASP A 23 1.20 29.99 -18.98
CA ASP A 23 2.65 29.81 -18.81
C ASP A 23 3.04 28.35 -19.06
N ASP A 24 3.80 28.11 -20.14
CA ASP A 24 4.26 26.79 -20.55
C ASP A 24 5.09 26.07 -19.49
N ARG A 25 5.87 26.77 -18.66
CA ARG A 25 6.64 26.15 -17.58
C ARG A 25 5.73 25.60 -16.48
N VAL A 26 4.67 26.33 -16.14
CA VAL A 26 3.70 25.89 -15.13
C VAL A 26 2.88 24.74 -15.68
N ARG A 27 2.47 24.80 -16.95
CA ARG A 27 1.75 23.73 -17.64
C ARG A 27 2.57 22.44 -17.68
N ALA A 28 3.87 22.51 -18.02
CA ALA A 28 4.76 21.36 -18.03
C ALA A 28 4.87 20.69 -16.64
N ARG A 29 5.00 21.49 -15.58
CA ARG A 29 5.00 20.97 -14.20
C ARG A 29 3.69 20.31 -13.79
N ILE A 30 2.55 20.83 -14.25
CA ILE A 30 1.24 20.23 -13.98
C ILE A 30 1.10 18.86 -14.67
N ILE A 31 1.59 18.75 -15.90
CA ILE A 31 1.60 17.48 -16.64
C ILE A 31 2.49 16.47 -15.92
N GLU A 32 3.72 16.85 -15.61
CA GLU A 32 4.67 16.01 -14.87
C GLU A 32 4.08 15.54 -13.52
N TYR A 33 3.42 16.44 -12.79
CA TYR A 33 2.72 16.10 -11.55
C TYR A 33 1.59 15.09 -11.75
N ALA A 34 0.79 15.26 -12.81
CA ALA A 34 -0.33 14.37 -13.09
C ALA A 34 0.15 12.95 -13.44
N ASP A 35 1.26 12.83 -14.19
CA ASP A 35 1.84 11.56 -14.61
C ASP A 35 2.54 10.82 -13.46
N THR A 36 3.19 11.56 -12.55
CA THR A 36 3.97 10.98 -11.44
C THR A 36 3.18 10.71 -10.17
N THR A 37 1.96 11.24 -10.06
CA THR A 37 1.13 11.10 -8.87
C THR A 37 -0.11 10.25 -9.17
N PRO A 38 -0.32 9.10 -8.49
CA PRO A 38 -1.51 8.25 -8.68
C PRO A 38 -2.81 9.04 -8.60
N GLU A 39 -3.86 8.59 -9.31
CA GLU A 39 -5.19 9.19 -9.18
C GLU A 39 -5.65 9.10 -7.73
N PRO A 40 -6.10 10.21 -7.10
CA PRO A 40 -6.69 10.12 -5.78
C PRO A 40 -7.85 9.12 -5.83
N PRO A 41 -8.00 8.25 -4.82
CA PRO A 41 -9.09 7.30 -4.80
C PRO A 41 -10.42 8.02 -4.93
N VAL A 42 -11.35 7.45 -5.70
CA VAL A 42 -12.66 8.07 -5.94
C VAL A 42 -13.36 8.26 -4.60
N MET A 43 -13.47 9.51 -4.15
CA MET A 43 -14.23 9.84 -2.96
C MET A 43 -15.70 9.52 -3.20
N SER A 44 -16.22 8.51 -2.50
CA SER A 44 -17.64 8.18 -2.58
C SER A 44 -18.51 9.38 -2.20
N ARG A 45 -19.76 9.43 -2.70
CA ARG A 45 -20.74 10.47 -2.31
C ARG A 45 -20.95 10.63 -0.79
N ALA A 46 -20.54 9.65 0.01
CA ALA A 46 -20.63 9.69 1.47
C ALA A 46 -19.63 10.67 2.12
N GLY A 47 -18.66 11.21 1.38
CA GLY A 47 -17.63 12.11 1.93
C GLY A 47 -16.61 11.38 2.82
N ILE A 48 -15.96 12.14 3.70
CA ILE A 48 -15.03 11.60 4.70
C ILE A 48 -15.86 10.89 5.78
N VAL A 49 -15.73 9.57 5.87
CA VAL A 49 -16.38 8.78 6.92
C VAL A 49 -15.31 8.35 7.92
N THR A 50 -15.58 8.58 9.21
CA THR A 50 -14.70 8.18 10.31
C THR A 50 -15.39 7.26 11.29
N THR A 51 -14.63 6.36 11.90
CA THR A 51 -15.04 5.49 13.01
C THR A 51 -13.93 5.43 14.08
N GLY A 52 -14.15 4.69 15.16
CA GLY A 52 -13.11 4.35 16.13
C GLY A 52 -12.34 3.11 15.70
N CYS A 53 -11.01 3.14 15.77
CA CYS A 53 -10.16 1.97 15.52
C CYS A 53 -10.39 0.90 16.60
N PRO A 54 -10.63 -0.37 16.22
CA PRO A 54 -10.85 -1.45 17.20
C PRO A 54 -9.61 -1.78 18.04
N GLN A 55 -8.40 -1.45 17.57
CA GLN A 55 -7.16 -1.71 18.30
C GLN A 55 -6.76 -0.60 19.28
N CYS A 56 -6.79 0.67 18.85
CA CYS A 56 -6.28 1.80 19.66
C CYS A 56 -7.35 2.81 20.08
N HIS A 57 -8.60 2.61 19.66
CA HIS A 57 -9.74 3.50 19.92
C HIS A 57 -9.61 4.94 19.39
N ARG A 58 -8.56 5.25 18.61
CA ARG A 58 -8.39 6.54 17.91
C ARG A 58 -9.16 6.56 16.59
N THR A 59 -9.20 7.70 15.93
CA THR A 59 -9.91 7.89 14.66
C THR A 59 -9.35 6.97 13.56
N ALA A 60 -10.25 6.25 12.91
CA ALA A 60 -10.02 5.56 11.65
C ALA A 60 -10.91 6.19 10.57
N TRP A 61 -10.42 6.21 9.34
CA TRP A 61 -11.13 6.78 8.19
C TRP A 61 -11.32 5.73 7.10
N ARG A 62 -12.45 5.82 6.41
CA ARG A 62 -12.76 4.91 5.31
C ARG A 62 -11.98 5.30 4.07
N GLN A 63 -11.16 4.38 3.58
CA GLN A 63 -10.47 4.49 2.31
C GLN A 63 -11.11 3.52 1.30
N GLN A 64 -11.16 3.93 0.03
CA GLN A 64 -11.56 3.03 -1.04
C GLN A 64 -10.29 2.37 -1.60
N ASP A 65 -10.20 1.05 -1.47
CA ASP A 65 -9.13 0.25 -2.07
C ASP A 65 -9.66 -0.50 -3.31
N ALA A 66 -8.76 -1.13 -4.07
CA ALA A 66 -9.08 -1.87 -5.29
C ALA A 66 -10.07 -3.03 -5.04
N GLU A 67 -10.04 -3.63 -3.84
CA GLU A 67 -10.89 -4.75 -3.45
C GLU A 67 -12.17 -4.33 -2.73
N GLY A 68 -12.28 -3.07 -2.30
CA GLY A 68 -13.43 -2.56 -1.55
C GLY A 68 -13.08 -1.49 -0.52
N PRO A 69 -14.06 -1.03 0.28
CA PRO A 69 -13.81 -0.05 1.33
C PRO A 69 -13.07 -0.70 2.51
N VAL A 70 -11.96 -0.09 2.93
CA VAL A 70 -11.18 -0.47 4.11
C VAL A 70 -11.17 0.67 5.13
N TRP A 71 -11.00 0.37 6.41
CA TRP A 71 -10.84 1.41 7.44
C TRP A 71 -9.40 1.50 7.89
N VAL A 72 -8.79 2.66 7.71
CA VAL A 72 -7.38 2.88 8.07
C VAL A 72 -7.31 3.77 9.31
N CYS A 73 -6.62 3.31 10.35
CA CYS A 73 -6.37 4.11 11.53
C CYS A 73 -5.28 5.15 11.28
N ALA A 74 -5.63 6.42 11.53
CA ALA A 74 -4.73 7.57 11.47
C ALA A 74 -3.46 7.45 12.32
N SER A 75 -3.57 6.69 13.41
CA SER A 75 -2.59 6.74 14.49
C SER A 75 -1.76 5.48 14.64
N CYS A 76 -2.36 4.30 14.54
CA CYS A 76 -1.62 3.04 14.70
C CYS A 76 -1.40 2.30 13.37
N GLY A 77 -1.90 2.84 12.25
CA GLY A 77 -1.78 2.20 10.94
C GLY A 77 -2.63 0.94 10.75
N HIS A 78 -3.46 0.57 11.75
CA HIS A 78 -4.34 -0.59 11.63
C HIS A 78 -5.31 -0.42 10.45
N VAL A 79 -5.41 -1.45 9.62
CA VAL A 79 -6.37 -1.53 8.52
C VAL A 79 -7.41 -2.61 8.84
N GLU A 80 -8.67 -2.20 8.98
CA GLU A 80 -9.80 -3.10 9.20
C GLU A 80 -10.40 -3.53 7.86
N GLY A 81 -10.74 -4.82 7.75
CA GLY A 81 -11.31 -5.42 6.54
C GLY A 81 -10.27 -6.04 5.60
N VAL A 82 -8.97 -5.95 5.93
CA VAL A 82 -7.92 -6.66 5.21
C VAL A 82 -7.55 -7.92 5.98
N ILE A 83 -7.58 -9.06 5.28
CA ILE A 83 -7.05 -10.33 5.77
C ILE A 83 -5.86 -10.67 4.88
N VAL A 84 -4.66 -10.66 5.47
CA VAL A 84 -3.46 -11.13 4.77
C VAL A 84 -3.31 -12.62 5.05
N GLU A 85 -3.29 -13.43 4.00
CA GLU A 85 -3.05 -14.87 4.09
C GLU A 85 -1.59 -15.20 3.81
N CYS A 86 -1.02 -16.10 4.60
CA CYS A 86 0.32 -16.61 4.33
C CYS A 86 0.30 -17.51 3.09
N PRO A 87 1.11 -17.26 2.04
CA PRO A 87 1.10 -18.08 0.82
C PRO A 87 1.53 -19.52 1.06
N HIS A 88 2.36 -19.75 2.08
CA HIS A 88 2.87 -21.07 2.43
C HIS A 88 1.92 -21.86 3.33
N CYS A 89 1.50 -21.26 4.45
CA CYS A 89 0.68 -21.95 5.45
C CYS A 89 -0.82 -21.92 5.10
N ARG A 90 -1.25 -21.00 4.22
CA ARG A 90 -2.66 -20.76 3.84
C ARG A 90 -3.55 -20.48 5.05
N ILE A 91 -3.04 -19.67 5.97
CA ILE A 91 -3.74 -19.22 7.18
C ILE A 91 -3.65 -17.70 7.26
N ALA A 92 -4.63 -17.10 7.95
CA ALA A 92 -4.63 -15.68 8.25
C ALA A 92 -3.41 -15.30 9.11
N MET A 93 -2.67 -14.29 8.65
CA MET A 93 -1.56 -13.71 9.39
C MET A 93 -2.08 -12.81 10.51
N ARG A 94 -1.32 -12.72 11.60
CA ARG A 94 -1.64 -11.81 12.70
C ARG A 94 -1.41 -10.37 12.26
N PRO A 95 -2.35 -9.46 12.57
CA PRO A 95 -2.18 -8.05 12.26
C PRO A 95 -0.99 -7.47 13.04
N PRO A 96 -0.36 -6.41 12.52
CA PRO A 96 0.72 -5.73 13.23
C PRO A 96 0.25 -5.24 14.61
N PRO A 97 1.12 -5.32 15.63
CA PRO A 97 0.84 -4.76 16.94
C PRO A 97 0.84 -3.23 16.90
N LEU A 98 0.19 -2.62 17.89
CA LEU A 98 0.09 -1.16 18.02
C LEU A 98 1.46 -0.48 17.99
N GLY A 99 1.64 0.49 17.09
CA GLY A 99 2.86 1.30 16.99
C GLY A 99 4.02 0.64 16.25
N ALA A 100 3.83 -0.58 15.73
CA ALA A 100 4.78 -1.20 14.82
C ALA A 100 4.52 -0.75 13.36
N PRO A 101 5.56 -0.72 12.50
CA PRO A 101 5.34 -0.59 11.07
C PRO A 101 4.43 -1.72 10.57
N ASP A 102 3.69 -1.43 9.50
CA ASP A 102 2.72 -2.33 8.85
C ASP A 102 3.32 -3.71 8.51
N ARG A 103 3.29 -4.61 9.49
CA ARG A 103 4.01 -5.89 9.46
C ARG A 103 3.16 -7.01 10.06
N TRP A 104 2.45 -7.68 9.18
CA TRP A 104 1.71 -8.91 9.42
C TRP A 104 2.68 -10.08 9.63
N GLN A 105 2.33 -11.00 10.52
CA GLN A 105 3.18 -12.14 10.89
C GLN A 105 2.41 -13.45 10.82
N CYS A 106 2.96 -14.44 10.10
CA CYS A 106 2.38 -15.78 10.09
C CYS A 106 2.60 -16.44 11.48
N PRO A 107 1.58 -17.06 12.09
CA PRO A 107 1.77 -17.75 13.37
C PRO A 107 2.59 -19.04 13.25
N ASP A 108 2.65 -19.65 12.06
CA ASP A 108 3.21 -21.00 11.87
C ASP A 108 4.56 -21.01 11.15
N CYS A 109 4.98 -19.87 10.58
CA CYS A 109 6.23 -19.78 9.84
C CYS A 109 6.83 -18.37 9.93
N PRO A 110 8.12 -18.17 9.58
CA PRO A 110 8.80 -16.89 9.76
C PRO A 110 8.40 -15.80 8.76
N ARG A 111 7.44 -16.08 7.86
CA ARG A 111 6.99 -15.12 6.84
C ARG A 111 6.29 -13.93 7.47
N VAL A 112 6.59 -12.78 6.88
CA VAL A 112 5.98 -11.49 7.20
C VAL A 112 5.45 -10.83 5.93
N ALA A 113 4.48 -9.95 6.08
CA ALA A 113 3.87 -9.21 4.98
C ALA A 113 3.53 -7.77 5.39
N ALA A 114 3.52 -6.85 4.45
CA ALA A 114 2.84 -5.56 4.58
C ALA A 114 1.39 -5.67 4.09
N THR A 115 0.54 -4.72 4.46
CA THR A 115 -0.85 -4.66 3.97
C THR A 115 -0.83 -4.48 2.45
N GLY A 116 -1.57 -5.32 1.73
CA GLY A 116 -1.67 -5.28 0.26
C GLY A 116 -0.47 -5.87 -0.49
N GLU A 117 0.49 -6.46 0.21
CA GLU A 117 1.64 -7.11 -0.42
C GLU A 117 1.24 -8.43 -1.09
N SER A 118 1.81 -8.70 -2.28
CA SER A 118 1.45 -9.90 -3.04
C SER A 118 2.06 -11.17 -2.48
N ALA A 119 1.44 -12.33 -2.76
CA ALA A 119 1.98 -13.63 -2.41
C ALA A 119 3.41 -13.84 -2.95
N GLN A 120 3.68 -13.36 -4.17
CA GLN A 120 4.98 -13.48 -4.81
C GLN A 120 6.05 -12.67 -4.05
N ASP A 121 5.74 -11.43 -3.67
CA ASP A 121 6.68 -10.57 -2.93
C ASP A 121 7.04 -11.19 -1.57
N ILE A 122 6.05 -11.79 -0.89
CA ILE A 122 6.25 -12.49 0.38
C ILE A 122 7.20 -13.69 0.20
N GLU A 123 7.02 -14.47 -0.86
CA GLU A 123 7.86 -15.63 -1.15
C GLU A 123 9.28 -15.24 -1.58
N ASP A 124 9.41 -14.22 -2.43
CA ASP A 124 10.69 -13.72 -2.90
C ASP A 124 11.56 -13.21 -1.74
N ARG A 125 10.95 -12.50 -0.79
CA ARG A 125 11.64 -12.07 0.44
C ARG A 125 12.06 -13.23 1.34
N GLU A 126 11.25 -14.28 1.46
CA GLU A 126 11.65 -15.46 2.23
C GLU A 126 12.79 -16.22 1.54
N ARG A 127 12.80 -16.29 0.20
CA ARG A 127 13.93 -16.85 -0.56
C ARG A 127 15.22 -16.09 -0.29
N GLN A 128 15.19 -14.75 -0.36
CA GLN A 128 16.34 -13.90 -0.01
C GLN A 128 16.81 -14.14 1.42
N ARG A 129 15.89 -14.32 2.38
CA ARG A 129 16.23 -14.63 3.78
C ARG A 129 16.99 -15.94 3.91
N LEU A 130 16.54 -16.99 3.21
CA LEU A 130 17.20 -18.30 3.22
C LEU A 130 18.59 -18.27 2.57
N GLU A 131 18.73 -17.56 1.45
CA GLU A 131 20.02 -17.34 0.79
C GLU A 131 21.01 -16.61 1.73
N ALA A 132 20.55 -15.57 2.42
CA ALA A 132 21.37 -14.83 3.37
C ALA A 132 21.82 -15.72 4.55
N LEU A 133 20.94 -16.57 5.07
CA LEU A 133 21.28 -17.53 6.14
C LEU A 133 22.31 -18.56 5.67
N ALA A 134 22.15 -19.10 4.46
CA ALA A 134 23.12 -20.05 3.89
C ALA A 134 24.51 -19.43 3.72
N LEU A 135 24.57 -18.15 3.30
CA LEU A 135 25.83 -17.40 3.21
C LEU A 135 26.46 -17.16 4.59
N LEU A 136 25.64 -16.84 5.60
CA LEU A 136 26.09 -16.68 6.98
C LEU A 136 26.67 -17.98 7.54
N ASP A 137 25.98 -19.11 7.36
CA ASP A 137 26.46 -20.43 7.81
C ASP A 137 27.78 -20.80 7.15
N HIS A 138 27.93 -20.53 5.85
CA HIS A 138 29.19 -20.75 5.14
C HIS A 138 30.33 -19.88 5.71
N ALA A 139 30.07 -18.60 5.96
CA ALA A 139 31.06 -17.68 6.53
C ALA A 139 31.46 -18.09 7.95
N ILE A 140 30.51 -18.54 8.79
CA ILE A 140 30.79 -19.04 10.14
C ILE A 140 31.67 -20.29 10.07
N GLY A 141 31.39 -21.20 9.13
CA GLY A 141 32.20 -22.40 8.89
C GLY A 141 33.66 -22.06 8.54
N LEU A 142 33.89 -21.09 7.65
CA LEU A 142 35.23 -20.63 7.28
C LEU A 142 36.00 -19.94 8.41
N CYS A 143 35.30 -19.32 9.37
CA CYS A 143 35.91 -18.68 10.53
C CYS A 143 36.20 -19.66 11.69
N ALA A 144 35.68 -20.89 11.62
CA ALA A 144 35.83 -21.91 12.67
C ALA A 144 37.00 -22.89 12.39
N GLU A 145 37.60 -22.83 11.21
CA GLU A 145 38.83 -23.54 10.79
C GLU A 145 40.09 -22.68 11.03
#